data_AF-F0SF64-F1
#
_entry.id   AF-F0SF64-F1
#
_cell.length_a   1.000
_cell.length_b   1.000
_cell.length_c   1.000
_cell.angle_alpha   90.00
_cell.angle_beta   90.00
_cell.angle_gamma   90.00
#
_symmetry.space_group_name_H-M   'P 1'
#
loop_
_entity.id
_entity.type
_entity.pdbx_description
1 polymer ?
#
loop_
_entity_poly.entity_id
_entity_poly.type
_entity_poly.pdbx_seq_one_letter_code
_entity_poly.pdbx_strand_id
1 'polypeptide(L)'
;MAIPSSSDARLFYRCALQRYEEAQILRKACKTTGAVYLAGYGIECILKALIVMAVPEANRSAMIKQFRGSRAHEFEWLRSAYLTNGGARFPRDITRHFTLVNDWSTDLRYTPRTVRDEEADAFLASAIAIINWADRRL
;
A
#
# COMPACT_ATOMS: atom_id res chain seq x y z
N MET A 1 8.20 -10.07 -12.01
CA MET A 1 6.85 -9.82 -11.46
C MET A 1 6.17 -11.15 -11.30
N ALA A 2 5.90 -11.54 -10.07
CA ALA A 2 5.05 -12.68 -9.79
C ALA A 2 3.60 -12.19 -9.85
N ILE A 3 2.84 -12.69 -10.83
CA ILE A 3 1.44 -12.29 -10.99
C ILE A 3 0.61 -13.13 -10.02
N PRO A 4 -0.18 -12.52 -9.10
CA PRO A 4 -0.98 -13.27 -8.15
C PRO A 4 -1.92 -14.28 -8.82
N SER A 5 -2.12 -15.45 -8.20
CA SER A 5 -3.02 -16.48 -8.73
C SER A 5 -4.51 -16.14 -8.57
N SER A 6 -4.87 -15.35 -7.55
CA SER A 6 -6.24 -14.83 -7.34
C SER A 6 -6.55 -13.62 -8.25
N SER A 7 -7.74 -13.60 -8.86
CA SER A 7 -8.22 -12.45 -9.64
C SER A 7 -8.34 -11.18 -8.79
N ASP A 8 -8.82 -11.30 -7.56
CA ASP A 8 -8.98 -10.19 -6.64
C ASP A 8 -7.61 -9.65 -6.20
N ALA A 9 -6.66 -10.54 -5.89
CA ALA A 9 -5.29 -10.14 -5.58
C ALA A 9 -4.63 -9.43 -6.79
N ARG A 10 -4.85 -9.92 -8.01
CA ARG A 10 -4.34 -9.26 -9.23
C ARG A 10 -4.90 -7.86 -9.41
N LEU A 11 -6.17 -7.64 -9.09
CA LEU A 11 -6.79 -6.31 -9.18
C LEU A 11 -6.08 -5.32 -8.26
N PHE A 12 -5.91 -5.68 -6.98
CA PHE A 12 -5.22 -4.85 -6.01
C PHE A 12 -3.74 -4.65 -6.38
N TYR A 13 -3.05 -5.70 -6.81
CA TYR A 13 -1.66 -5.63 -7.26
C TYR A 13 -1.48 -4.65 -8.43
N ARG A 14 -2.29 -4.76 -9.48
CA ARG A 14 -2.22 -3.85 -10.64
C ARG A 14 -2.56 -2.42 -10.25
N CYS A 15 -3.57 -2.24 -9.40
CA CYS A 15 -3.91 -0.94 -8.86
C CYS A 15 -2.72 -0.33 -8.12
N ALA A 16 -2.04 -1.11 -7.26
CA ALA A 16 -0.89 -0.63 -6.50
C ALA A 16 0.22 -0.07 -7.39
N LEU A 17 0.59 -0.82 -8.43
CA LEU A 17 1.63 -0.39 -9.38
C LEU A 17 1.21 0.86 -10.14
N GLN A 18 -0.03 0.91 -10.62
CA GLN A 18 -0.55 2.06 -11.36
C GLN A 18 -0.59 3.32 -10.47
N ARG A 19 -1.05 3.20 -9.22
CA ARG A 19 -1.08 4.33 -8.27
C ARG A 19 0.32 4.85 -7.97
N TYR A 20 1.30 3.96 -7.85
CA TYR A 20 2.69 4.37 -7.63
C TYR A 20 3.29 5.06 -8.87
N GLU A 21 3.03 4.55 -10.08
CA GLU A 21 3.44 5.21 -11.32
C GLU A 21 2.84 6.63 -11.43
N GLU A 22 1.53 6.76 -11.17
CA GLU A 22 0.85 8.06 -11.14
C GLU A 22 1.44 8.99 -10.07
N ALA A 23 1.79 8.46 -8.90
CA ALA A 23 2.47 9.23 -7.86
C ALA A 23 3.82 9.80 -8.35
N GLN A 24 4.59 9.02 -9.11
CA GLN A 24 5.85 9.50 -9.69
C GLN A 24 5.61 10.61 -10.74
N ILE A 25 4.57 10.50 -11.55
CA ILE A 25 4.19 11.54 -12.51
C ILE A 25 3.81 12.84 -11.78
N LEU A 26 2.98 12.74 -10.74
CA LEU A 26 2.59 13.90 -9.92
C LEU A 26 3.79 14.54 -9.24
N ARG A 27 4.74 13.73 -8.74
CA ARG A 27 5.96 14.23 -8.13
C ARG A 27 6.77 15.06 -9.11
N LYS A 28 6.96 14.56 -10.34
CA LYS A 28 7.66 15.27 -11.43
C LYS A 28 6.96 16.58 -11.83
N ALA A 29 5.65 16.65 -11.68
CA ALA A 29 4.84 17.84 -11.90
C ALA A 29 4.75 18.77 -10.67
N CYS A 30 5.60 18.57 -9.65
CA CYS A 30 5.61 19.31 -8.38
C CYS A 30 4.27 19.28 -7.62
N LYS A 31 3.45 18.24 -7.82
CA LYS A 31 2.19 17.99 -7.10
C LYS A 31 2.42 17.04 -5.93
N THR A 32 3.21 17.46 -4.96
CA THR A 32 3.75 16.62 -3.87
C THR A 32 2.66 15.95 -3.01
N THR A 33 1.64 16.68 -2.58
CA THR A 33 0.54 16.09 -1.77
C THR A 33 -0.22 15.01 -2.54
N GLY A 34 -0.50 15.25 -3.83
CA GLY A 34 -1.13 14.26 -4.70
C GLY A 34 -0.24 13.04 -4.92
N ALA A 35 1.07 13.24 -5.07
CA ALA A 35 2.04 12.16 -5.18
C ALA A 35 2.06 11.28 -3.93
N VAL A 36 2.17 11.88 -2.73
CA VAL A 36 2.13 11.16 -1.44
C VAL A 36 0.80 10.43 -1.26
N TYR A 37 -0.32 11.08 -1.60
CA TYR A 37 -1.64 10.47 -1.53
C TYR A 37 -1.72 9.20 -2.38
N LEU A 38 -1.37 9.26 -3.68
CA LEU A 38 -1.42 8.10 -4.56
C LEU A 38 -0.40 7.02 -4.19
N ALA A 39 0.80 7.41 -3.74
CA ALA A 39 1.81 6.45 -3.28
C ALA A 39 1.30 5.65 -2.07
N GLY A 40 0.69 6.30 -1.08
CA GLY A 40 0.13 5.60 0.08
C GLY A 40 -1.07 4.73 -0.29
N TYR A 41 -1.91 5.16 -1.24
CA TYR A 41 -2.96 4.31 -1.78
C TYR A 41 -2.41 3.08 -2.52
N GLY A 42 -1.24 3.23 -3.16
CA GLY A 42 -0.47 2.11 -3.72
C GLY A 42 -0.03 1.11 -2.65
N ILE A 43 0.48 1.58 -1.51
CA ILE A 43 0.85 0.73 -0.35
C ILE A 43 -0.38 -0.01 0.19
N GLU A 44 -1.51 0.67 0.35
CA GLU A 44 -2.77 0.05 0.78
C GLU A 44 -3.17 -1.10 -0.16
N CYS A 45 -3.14 -0.84 -1.47
CA CYS A 45 -3.50 -1.83 -2.48
C CYS A 45 -2.54 -3.03 -2.47
N ILE A 46 -1.22 -2.83 -2.37
CA ILE A 46 -0.28 -3.97 -2.39
C ILE A 46 -0.42 -4.82 -1.12
N LEU A 47 -0.72 -4.21 0.03
CA LEU A 47 -1.02 -4.94 1.27
C LEU A 47 -2.32 -5.75 1.15
N LYS A 48 -3.37 -5.19 0.55
CA LYS A 48 -4.62 -5.92 0.28
C LYS A 48 -4.37 -7.13 -0.63
N ALA A 49 -3.53 -7.00 -1.65
CA ALA A 49 -3.13 -8.13 -2.48
C ALA A 49 -2.43 -9.23 -1.66
N LEU A 50 -1.48 -8.85 -0.80
CA LEU A 50 -0.77 -9.79 0.08
C LEU A 50 -1.70 -10.53 1.04
N ILE A 51 -2.64 -9.81 1.65
CA ILE A 51 -3.63 -10.40 2.55
C ILE A 51 -4.49 -11.42 1.80
N VAL A 52 -5.00 -11.08 0.62
CA VAL A 52 -5.82 -12.01 -0.18
C VAL A 52 -5.03 -13.27 -0.56
N MET A 53 -3.73 -13.12 -0.86
CA MET A 53 -2.86 -14.25 -1.18
C MET A 53 -2.52 -15.13 0.04
N ALA A 54 -2.38 -14.53 1.23
CA ALA A 54 -2.14 -15.27 2.47
C ALA A 54 -3.40 -16.01 2.98
N VAL A 55 -4.58 -15.47 2.72
CA VAL A 55 -5.85 -16.06 3.15
C VAL A 55 -6.19 -17.31 2.31
N PRO A 56 -6.60 -18.42 2.95
CA PRO A 56 -7.11 -19.61 2.25
C PRO A 56 -8.25 -19.26 1.30
N GLU A 57 -8.29 -19.90 0.14
CA GLU A 57 -9.23 -19.53 -0.94
C GLU A 57 -10.69 -19.45 -0.49
N ALA A 58 -11.14 -20.42 0.33
CA ALA A 58 -12.49 -20.46 0.89
C ALA A 58 -12.87 -19.21 1.72
N ASN A 59 -11.88 -18.50 2.27
CA ASN A 59 -12.10 -17.35 3.16
C ASN A 59 -11.87 -15.99 2.47
N ARG A 60 -11.39 -15.97 1.22
CA ARG A 60 -11.03 -14.73 0.51
C ARG A 60 -12.20 -13.76 0.35
N SER A 61 -13.38 -14.27 0.01
CA SER A 61 -14.58 -13.43 -0.14
C SER A 61 -14.95 -12.71 1.17
N ALA A 62 -14.84 -13.41 2.31
CA ALA A 62 -15.08 -12.82 3.62
C ALA A 62 -14.04 -11.75 3.96
N MET A 63 -12.76 -12.01 3.65
CA MET A 63 -11.69 -11.03 3.85
C MET A 63 -11.91 -9.77 3.01
N ILE A 64 -12.22 -9.90 1.72
CA ILE A 64 -12.44 -8.76 0.82
C ILE A 64 -13.59 -7.86 1.29
N LYS A 65 -14.64 -8.44 1.88
CA LYS A 65 -15.74 -7.65 2.47
C LYS A 65 -15.26 -6.73 3.60
N GLN A 66 -14.24 -7.14 4.36
CA GLN A 66 -13.65 -6.32 5.42
C GLN A 66 -12.92 -5.09 4.85
N PHE A 67 -12.52 -5.10 3.58
CA PHE A 67 -11.83 -3.97 2.94
C PHE A 67 -12.70 -2.75 2.65
N ARG A 68 -14.01 -2.81 2.92
CA ARG A 68 -14.96 -1.72 2.67
C ARG A 68 -15.10 -0.71 3.82
N GLY A 69 -14.54 -1.02 5.00
CA GLY A 69 -14.62 -0.13 6.18
C GLY A 69 -13.45 0.85 6.29
N SER A 70 -13.61 1.90 7.10
CA SER A 70 -12.57 2.93 7.32
C SER A 70 -11.23 2.34 7.75
N ARG A 71 -11.25 1.34 8.64
CA ARG A 71 -10.04 0.64 9.12
C ARG A 71 -9.24 -0.05 8.02
N ALA A 72 -9.88 -0.37 6.88
CA ALA A 72 -9.20 -0.99 5.76
C ALA A 72 -8.28 -0.05 4.97
N HIS A 73 -8.21 1.22 5.38
CA HIS A 73 -7.25 2.20 4.89
C HIS A 73 -6.07 2.40 5.86
N GLU A 74 -6.13 1.82 7.06
CA GLU A 74 -5.08 1.94 8.06
C GLU A 74 -3.98 0.91 7.81
N PHE A 75 -2.74 1.36 7.59
CA PHE A 75 -1.61 0.46 7.33
C PHE A 75 -1.36 -0.51 8.48
N GLU A 76 -1.51 -0.08 9.73
CA GLU A 76 -1.30 -0.95 10.89
C GLU A 76 -2.33 -2.08 10.95
N TRP A 77 -3.59 -1.80 10.63
CA TRP A 77 -4.63 -2.82 10.53
C TRP A 77 -4.32 -3.81 9.41
N LEU A 78 -3.94 -3.31 8.23
CA LEU A 78 -3.59 -4.17 7.08
C LEU A 78 -2.39 -5.06 7.37
N ARG A 79 -1.34 -4.53 8.01
CA ARG A 79 -0.17 -5.30 8.43
C ARG A 79 -0.55 -6.38 9.44
N SER A 80 -1.37 -6.04 10.43
CA SER A 80 -1.89 -6.99 11.42
C SER A 80 -2.73 -8.09 10.77
N ALA A 81 -3.58 -7.74 9.81
CA ALA A 81 -4.38 -8.69 9.04
C ALA A 81 -3.49 -9.64 8.22
N TYR A 82 -2.45 -9.12 7.56
CA TYR A 82 -1.51 -9.96 6.81
C TYR A 82 -0.82 -10.99 7.71
N LEU A 83 -0.28 -10.55 8.85
CA LEU A 83 0.42 -11.43 9.80
C LEU A 83 -0.52 -12.47 10.42
N THR A 84 -1.72 -12.07 10.82
CA THR A 84 -2.72 -12.97 11.43
C THR A 84 -3.18 -14.06 10.46
N ASN A 85 -3.13 -13.81 9.15
CA ASN A 85 -3.48 -14.79 8.12
C ASN A 85 -2.26 -15.59 7.62
N GLY A 86 -1.18 -15.69 8.40
CA GLY A 86 -0.01 -16.51 8.08
C GLY A 86 1.01 -15.84 7.15
N GLY A 87 0.90 -14.52 6.96
CA GLY A 87 1.88 -13.72 6.23
C GLY A 87 3.27 -13.76 6.86
N ALA A 88 4.30 -13.57 6.04
CA ALA A 88 5.68 -13.52 6.51
C ALA A 88 5.92 -12.28 7.39
N ARG A 89 6.81 -12.40 8.38
CA ARG A 89 7.21 -11.24 9.19
C ARG A 89 7.87 -10.18 8.33
N PHE A 90 7.60 -8.92 8.63
CA PHE A 90 8.29 -7.78 8.01
C PHE A 90 9.73 -7.70 8.53
N PRO A 91 10.73 -7.71 7.64
CA PRO A 91 12.11 -7.40 8.00
C PRO A 91 12.24 -6.01 8.64
N ARG A 92 13.27 -5.80 9.46
CA ARG A 92 13.47 -4.56 10.24
C ARG A 92 13.51 -3.31 9.36
N ASP A 93 14.17 -3.39 8.22
CA ASP A 93 14.25 -2.33 7.20
C ASP A 93 12.86 -1.98 6.64
N ILE A 94 12.03 -2.97 6.36
CA ILE A 94 10.65 -2.76 5.88
C ILE A 94 9.77 -2.19 7.00
N THR A 95 9.94 -2.63 8.24
CA THR A 95 9.26 -2.04 9.39
C THR A 95 9.57 -0.55 9.52
N ARG A 96 10.84 -0.14 9.30
CA ARG A 96 11.22 1.27 9.29
C ARG A 96 10.50 2.06 8.20
N HIS A 97 10.36 1.51 7.00
CA HIS A 97 9.61 2.16 5.93
C HIS A 97 8.14 2.35 6.30
N PHE A 98 7.51 1.39 6.99
CA PHE A 98 6.15 1.58 7.50
C PHE A 98 6.04 2.73 8.50
N THR A 99 7.04 2.92 9.38
CA THR A 99 7.07 4.08 10.28
C THR A 99 7.12 5.40 9.50
N LEU A 100 7.88 5.47 8.40
CA LEU A 100 8.03 6.69 7.59
C LEU A 100 6.78 7.06 6.79
N VAL A 101 5.87 6.11 6.53
CA VAL A 101 4.63 6.35 5.77
C VAL A 101 3.39 6.38 6.67
N ASN A 102 3.53 6.21 7.98
CA ASN A 102 2.40 5.96 8.88
C ASN A 102 1.47 7.16 9.06
N ASP A 103 1.94 8.38 8.77
CA ASP A 103 1.13 9.60 8.83
C ASP A 103 0.23 9.78 7.59
N TRP A 104 0.29 8.85 6.64
CA TRP A 104 -0.61 8.83 5.50
C TRP A 104 -2.05 8.54 5.93
N SER A 105 -2.98 9.35 5.43
CA SER A 105 -4.42 9.15 5.59
C SER A 105 -5.13 9.47 4.29
N THR A 106 -6.30 8.84 4.09
CA THR A 106 -7.18 9.21 2.99
C THR A 106 -7.68 10.65 3.06
N ASP A 107 -7.57 11.32 4.21
CA ASP A 107 -7.93 12.73 4.39
C ASP A 107 -7.01 13.71 3.66
N LEU A 108 -5.83 13.24 3.22
CA LEU A 108 -4.93 14.03 2.36
C LEU A 108 -5.63 14.53 1.08
N ARG A 109 -6.69 13.85 0.62
CA ARG A 109 -7.55 14.29 -0.48
C ARG A 109 -8.16 15.68 -0.27
N TYR A 110 -8.43 16.02 0.97
CA TYR A 110 -9.10 17.27 1.37
C TYR A 110 -8.10 18.29 1.93
N THR A 111 -6.80 17.98 1.89
CA THR A 111 -5.76 18.84 2.43
C THR A 111 -5.23 19.76 1.32
N PRO A 112 -5.46 21.08 1.40
CA PRO A 112 -4.94 22.02 0.40
C PRO A 112 -3.45 22.32 0.58
N ARG A 113 -2.82 21.82 1.66
CA ARG A 113 -1.42 22.03 1.98
C ARG A 113 -0.52 21.19 1.07
N THR A 114 0.58 21.80 0.64
CA THR A 114 1.67 21.14 -0.06
C THR A 114 2.57 20.40 0.94
N VAL A 115 2.77 19.10 0.74
CA VAL A 115 3.82 18.34 1.43
C VAL A 115 5.18 18.83 0.94
N ARG A 116 6.18 18.93 1.82
CA ARG A 116 7.52 19.41 1.42
C ARG A 116 8.15 18.43 0.44
N ASP A 117 8.97 18.95 -0.47
CA ASP A 117 9.64 18.13 -1.50
C ASP A 117 10.42 16.96 -0.91
N GLU A 118 11.25 17.21 0.11
CA GLU A 118 12.04 16.19 0.79
C GLU A 118 11.19 15.11 1.47
N GLU A 119 10.05 15.52 2.07
CA GLU A 119 9.11 14.59 2.70
C GLU A 119 8.43 13.71 1.64
N ALA A 120 8.03 14.31 0.51
CA ALA A 120 7.43 13.57 -0.59
C ALA A 120 8.43 12.57 -1.19
N ASP A 121 9.69 12.95 -1.39
CA ASP A 121 10.73 12.06 -1.90
C ASP A 121 11.02 10.90 -0.94
N ALA A 122 11.15 11.19 0.37
CA ALA A 122 11.33 10.16 1.39
C ALA A 122 10.13 9.20 1.49
N PHE A 123 8.92 9.73 1.33
CA PHE A 123 7.69 8.94 1.32
C PHE A 123 7.66 8.01 0.10
N LEU A 124 7.89 8.54 -1.11
CA LEU A 124 7.90 7.74 -2.34
C LEU A 124 8.99 6.65 -2.29
N ALA A 125 10.18 6.97 -1.79
CA ALA A 125 11.25 6.00 -1.58
C ALA A 125 10.85 4.87 -0.62
N SER A 126 10.10 5.19 0.44
CA SER A 126 9.57 4.20 1.38
C SER A 126 8.44 3.37 0.77
N ALA A 127 7.55 4.01 0.00
CA ALA A 127 6.46 3.34 -0.69
C ALA A 127 6.98 2.27 -1.66
N ILE A 128 7.99 2.60 -2.48
CA ILE A 128 8.55 1.63 -3.43
C ILE A 128 9.30 0.50 -2.74
N ALA A 129 9.98 0.76 -1.61
CA ALA A 129 10.62 -0.29 -0.83
C ALA A 129 9.59 -1.31 -0.32
N ILE A 130 8.45 -0.83 0.19
CA ILE A 130 7.34 -1.68 0.65
C ILE A 130 6.70 -2.45 -0.53
N ILE A 131 6.41 -1.76 -1.64
CA ILE A 131 5.81 -2.37 -2.84
C ILE A 131 6.73 -3.47 -3.40
N ASN A 132 8.03 -3.21 -3.53
CA ASN A 132 9.01 -4.19 -4.02
C ASN A 132 9.17 -5.38 -3.08
N TRP A 133 9.11 -5.16 -1.76
CA TRP A 133 9.14 -6.25 -0.79
C TRP A 133 7.90 -7.15 -0.92
N ALA A 134 6.74 -6.54 -1.15
CA ALA A 134 5.48 -7.25 -1.34
C ALA A 134 5.40 -8.00 -2.67
N ASP A 135 5.85 -7.39 -3.78
CA ASP A 135 5.89 -8.01 -5.12
C ASP A 135 6.64 -9.35 -5.11
N ARG A 136 7.74 -9.45 -4.36
CA ARG A 136 8.54 -10.69 -4.25
C ARG A 136 7.84 -11.82 -3.47
N ARG A 137 6.61 -11.61 -2.99
CA ARG A 137 5.85 -12.52 -2.12
C ARG A 137 4.43 -12.78 -2.62
N LEU A 138 4.06 -12.18 -3.75
CA LEU A 138 2.80 -12.41 -4.45
C LEU A 138 2.96 -13.50 -5.51
#